data_AF-A0A3D5EMT1-F1
#
_entry.id   AF-A0A3D5EMT1-F1
#
_cell.length_a   1.000
_cell.length_b   1.000
_cell.length_c   1.000
_cell.angle_alpha   90.00
_cell.angle_beta   90.00
_cell.angle_gamma   90.00
#
_symmetry.space_group_name_H-M   'P 1'
#
loop_
_entity.id
_entity.type
_entity.pdbx_description
1 polymer ?
#
loop_
_entity_poly.entity_id
_entity_poly.type
_entity_poly.pdbx_seq_one_letter_code
_entity_poly.pdbx_strand_id
1 'polypeptide(L)'
;RNSILTIAKDLGMTVSERNFTVSELLERAAKPGTEAALSGTAAVLTSVGTLIHNDQEFKVGSGEPGEKVAKLRQALNDIQWGKSADTHGWLTKV
;
A
#
# COMPACT_ATOMS: atom_id res chain seq x y z
N ARG A 1 5.26 7.18 -1.61
CA ARG A 1 3.82 7.54 -1.70
C ARG A 1 3.36 7.80 -3.13
N ASN A 2 3.80 8.88 -3.80
CA ASN A 2 3.30 9.25 -5.14
C ASN A 2 3.37 8.07 -6.14
N SER A 3 4.53 7.41 -6.26
CA SER A 3 4.70 6.25 -7.15
C SER A 3 3.70 5.11 -6.91
N ILE A 4 3.35 4.83 -5.65
CA ILE A 4 2.36 3.78 -5.32
C ILE A 4 0.96 4.19 -5.77
N LEU A 5 0.58 5.46 -5.60
CA LEU A 5 -0.71 5.97 -6.05
C LEU A 5 -0.82 5.95 -7.59
N THR A 6 0.27 6.27 -8.29
CA THR A 6 0.33 6.19 -9.75
C THR A 6 0.22 4.74 -10.23
N ILE A 7 1.02 3.82 -9.70
CA ILE A 7 0.94 2.39 -10.04
C ILE A 7 -0.46 1.83 -9.75
N ALA A 8 -1.07 2.21 -8.62
CA ALA A 8 -2.42 1.75 -8.29
C ALA A 8 -3.44 2.17 -9.36
N LYS A 9 -3.35 3.41 -9.87
CA LYS A 9 -4.19 3.89 -10.99
C LYS A 9 -3.91 3.10 -12.27
N ASP A 10 -2.64 2.86 -12.60
CA ASP A 10 -2.26 2.10 -13.80
C ASP A 10 -2.79 0.65 -13.75
N LEU A 11 -2.86 0.07 -12.56
CA LEU A 11 -3.43 -1.26 -12.31
C LEU A 11 -4.98 -1.25 -12.26
N GLY A 12 -5.63 -0.13 -12.57
CA GLY A 12 -7.09 0.02 -12.60
C GLY A 12 -7.75 0.13 -11.22
N MET A 13 -6.98 0.41 -10.16
CA MET A 13 -7.55 0.60 -8.82
C MET A 13 -8.15 2.00 -8.67
N THR A 14 -9.28 2.10 -8.00
CA THR A 14 -9.85 3.39 -7.59
C THR A 14 -9.00 4.00 -6.47
N VAL A 15 -8.44 5.19 -6.72
CA VAL A 15 -7.59 5.90 -5.74
C VAL A 15 -8.33 7.14 -5.21
N SER A 16 -8.35 7.30 -3.89
CA SER A 16 -8.89 8.47 -3.21
C SER A 16 -7.87 9.02 -2.22
N GLU A 17 -7.60 10.32 -2.30
CA GLU A 17 -6.77 11.05 -1.35
C GLU A 17 -7.66 11.99 -0.55
N ARG A 18 -7.85 11.69 0.74
CA ARG A 18 -8.64 12.51 1.66
C ARG A 18 -8.24 12.24 3.10
N ASN A 19 -8.68 13.12 3.99
CA ASN A 19 -8.66 12.86 5.42
C ASN A 19 -9.73 11.82 5.79
N PHE A 20 -9.43 11.02 6.80
CA PHE A 20 -10.34 10.08 7.44
C PHE A 20 -10.04 10.05 8.94
N THR A 21 -11.05 9.71 9.75
CA THR A 21 -10.90 9.66 11.21
C THR A 21 -10.30 8.33 11.67
N VAL A 22 -9.77 8.28 12.89
CA VAL A 22 -9.34 7.01 13.51
C VAL A 22 -10.49 6.02 13.59
N SER A 23 -11.70 6.47 13.93
CA SER A 23 -12.89 5.61 13.96
C SER A 23 -13.18 4.98 12.59
N GLU A 24 -13.10 5.77 11.52
CA GLU A 24 -13.27 5.25 10.15
C GLU A 24 -12.16 4.26 9.78
N LEU A 25 -10.91 4.53 10.17
CA LEU A 25 -9.79 3.62 9.93
C LEU A 25 -10.05 2.24 10.56
N LEU A 26 -10.42 2.22 11.85
CA LEU A 26 -10.66 0.99 12.59
C LEU A 26 -11.87 0.22 12.04
N GLU A 27 -12.96 0.93 11.69
CA GLU A 27 -14.13 0.33 11.06
C GLU A 27 -13.77 -0.33 9.72
N ARG A 28 -12.99 0.35 8.89
CA ARG A 28 -12.53 -0.19 7.60
C ARG A 28 -11.57 -1.36 7.77
N ALA A 29 -10.60 -1.24 8.68
CA ALA A 29 -9.60 -2.27 8.95
C ALA A 29 -10.24 -3.61 9.32
N ALA A 30 -11.34 -3.59 10.07
CA ALA A 30 -12.07 -4.80 10.46
C ALA A 30 -12.84 -5.48 9.30
N LYS A 31 -13.00 -4.84 8.14
CA LYS A 31 -13.74 -5.43 7.02
C LYS A 31 -12.93 -6.54 6.35
N PRO A 32 -13.56 -7.68 5.99
CA PRO A 32 -12.88 -8.77 5.28
C PRO A 32 -12.22 -8.29 3.98
N GLY A 33 -11.01 -8.76 3.69
CA GLY A 33 -10.27 -8.40 2.48
C GLY A 33 -9.70 -6.98 2.48
N THR A 34 -9.75 -6.27 3.62
CA THR A 34 -9.03 -5.01 3.80
C THR A 34 -7.56 -5.27 4.00
N GLU A 35 -6.73 -4.48 3.32
CA GLU A 35 -5.28 -4.50 3.46
C GLU A 35 -4.82 -3.10 3.85
N ALA A 36 -3.78 -3.01 4.69
CA ALA A 36 -3.11 -1.76 5.02
C ALA A 36 -1.61 -1.93 4.84
N ALA A 37 -0.95 -0.86 4.40
CA ALA A 37 0.48 -0.85 4.23
C ALA A 37 1.06 0.55 4.49
N LEU A 38 2.32 0.56 4.92
CA LEU A 38 3.13 1.77 5.03
C LEU A 38 4.05 1.87 3.81
N SER A 39 4.14 3.06 3.22
CA SER A 39 5.07 3.35 2.12
C SER A 39 6.13 4.36 2.57
N GLY A 40 7.39 4.10 2.24
CA GLY A 40 8.51 4.99 2.58
C GLY A 40 9.80 4.46 1.96
N THR A 41 10.81 5.32 1.81
CA THR A 41 12.05 4.99 1.06
C THR A 41 12.75 3.75 1.60
N ALA A 42 12.80 3.57 2.93
CA ALA A 42 13.42 2.39 3.55
C ALA A 42 12.53 1.14 3.50
N ALA A 43 11.20 1.29 3.52
CA ALA A 43 10.25 0.19 3.69
C ALA A 43 9.60 -0.25 2.35
N VAL A 44 9.82 0.51 1.28
CA VAL A 44 9.17 0.42 -0.03
C VAL A 44 7.64 0.44 0.10
N LEU A 45 7.07 -0.72 0.41
CA LEU A 45 5.69 -0.94 0.80
C LEU A 45 5.64 -2.15 1.76
N THR A 46 5.25 -1.94 3.00
CA THR A 46 5.23 -2.96 4.06
C THR A 46 3.82 -3.14 4.61
N SER A 47 3.34 -4.39 4.64
CA SER A 47 2.00 -4.74 5.14
C SER A 47 1.85 -4.49 6.64
N VAL A 48 0.65 -4.09 7.04
CA VAL A 48 0.26 -3.88 8.44
C VAL A 48 -0.81 -4.91 8.80
N GLY A 49 -0.51 -5.80 9.75
CA GLY A 49 -1.44 -6.83 10.21
C GLY A 49 -2.34 -6.40 11.37
N THR A 50 -1.84 -5.52 12.24
CA THR A 50 -2.54 -5.08 13.46
C THR A 50 -2.36 -3.59 13.69
N LEU A 51 -3.43 -2.91 14.09
CA LEU A 51 -3.44 -1.54 14.59
C LEU A 51 -3.64 -1.58 16.11
N ILE A 52 -2.94 -0.73 16.85
CA ILE A 52 -3.11 -0.59 18.30
C ILE A 52 -3.71 0.79 18.58
N HIS A 53 -4.84 0.83 19.28
CA HIS A 53 -5.50 2.07 19.69
C HIS A 53 -6.11 1.91 21.08
N ASN A 54 -5.77 2.81 22.02
CA ASN A 54 -6.23 2.77 23.42
C ASN A 54 -6.02 1.40 24.07
N ASP A 55 -4.82 0.84 23.93
CA ASP A 55 -4.43 -0.48 24.46
C ASP A 55 -5.26 -1.66 23.91
N GLN A 56 -6.01 -1.45 22.83
CA GLN A 56 -6.77 -2.49 22.13
C GLN A 56 -6.14 -2.80 20.77
N GLU A 57 -6.09 -4.08 20.43
CA GLU A 57 -5.63 -4.57 19.13
C GLU A 57 -6.79 -4.69 18.14
N PHE A 58 -6.56 -4.18 16.92
CA PHE A 58 -7.49 -4.26 15.81
C PHE A 58 -6.78 -4.92 14.62
N LYS A 59 -7.22 -6.13 14.26
CA LYS A 59 -6.70 -6.81 13.08
C LYS A 59 -7.13 -6.10 11.79
N VAL A 60 -6.22 -6.02 10.84
CA VAL A 60 -6.48 -5.52 9.49
C VAL A 60 -6.86 -6.70 8.61
N GLY A 61 -8.13 -6.81 8.23
CA GLY A 61 -8.63 -7.95 7.45
C GLY A 61 -8.35 -9.28 8.14
N SER A 62 -7.52 -10.13 7.53
CA SER A 62 -7.06 -11.39 8.12
C SER A 62 -5.89 -11.23 9.10
N GLY A 63 -5.23 -10.08 9.12
CA GLY A 63 -3.96 -9.85 9.82
C GLY A 63 -2.72 -10.26 9.02
N GLU A 64 -2.92 -10.89 7.86
CA GLU A 64 -1.85 -11.39 7.00
C GLU A 64 -1.50 -10.41 5.86
N PRO A 65 -0.28 -10.49 5.29
CA PRO A 65 0.05 -9.75 4.08
C PRO A 65 -0.94 -10.03 2.94
N GLY A 66 -1.55 -8.98 2.41
CA GLY A 66 -2.54 -9.10 1.35
C GLY A 66 -1.98 -9.00 -0.08
N GLU A 67 -2.80 -9.46 -1.02
CA GLU A 67 -2.43 -9.59 -2.43
C GLU A 67 -2.25 -8.23 -3.13
N LYS A 68 -3.07 -7.23 -2.79
CA LYS A 68 -2.99 -5.91 -3.43
C LYS A 68 -1.70 -5.21 -3.04
N VAL A 69 -1.33 -5.27 -1.76
CA VAL A 69 -0.05 -4.74 -1.26
C VAL A 69 1.12 -5.46 -1.92
N ALA A 70 1.10 -6.79 -2.01
CA ALA A 70 2.15 -7.56 -2.68
C ALA A 70 2.28 -7.18 -4.16
N LYS A 71 1.16 -7.03 -4.88
CA LYS A 71 1.12 -6.62 -6.29
C LYS A 71 1.70 -5.23 -6.50
N LEU A 72 1.33 -4.25 -5.66
CA LEU A 72 1.86 -2.89 -5.73
C LEU A 72 3.36 -2.85 -5.44
N ARG A 73 3.83 -3.60 -4.44
CA ARG A 73 5.26 -3.72 -4.12
C ARG A 73 6.04 -4.31 -5.29
N GLN A 74 5.53 -5.41 -5.87
CA GLN A 74 6.17 -6.08 -6.99
C GLN A 74 6.29 -5.14 -8.20
N ALA A 75 5.19 -4.46 -8.57
CA ALA A 75 5.20 -3.51 -9.69
C ALA A 75 6.22 -2.37 -9.51
N LEU A 76 6.32 -1.81 -8.29
CA LEU A 76 7.32 -0.78 -8.00
C LEU A 76 8.75 -1.32 -8.10
N ASN A 77 9.00 -2.50 -7.53
CA ASN A 77 10.30 -3.16 -7.59
C ASN A 77 10.72 -3.50 -9.03
N ASP A 78 9.78 -3.96 -9.86
CA ASP A 78 10.06 -4.29 -11.26
C ASP A 78 10.45 -3.06 -12.07
N ILE A 79 9.87 -1.89 -11.78
CA ILE A 79 10.33 -0.63 -12.36
C ILE A 79 11.72 -0.30 -11.82
N GLN A 80 11.94 -0.35 -10.50
CA GLN A 80 13.23 -0.01 -9.87
C GLN A 80 14.41 -0.86 -10.37
N TRP A 81 14.16 -2.13 -10.67
CA TRP A 81 15.17 -3.07 -11.17
C TRP A 81 15.23 -3.16 -12.70
N GLY A 82 14.46 -2.35 -13.43
CA GLY A 82 14.42 -2.36 -14.89
C GLY A 82 13.85 -3.65 -15.49
N LYS A 83 13.04 -4.40 -14.73
CA LYS A 83 12.31 -5.60 -15.19
C LYS A 83 11.01 -5.24 -15.92
N SER A 84 10.46 -4.06 -15.64
CA SER A 84 9.33 -3.46 -16.34
C SER A 84 9.77 -2.15 -17.00
N ALA A 85 9.04 -1.74 -18.04
CA ALA A 85 9.24 -0.43 -18.65
C ALA A 85 8.93 0.68 -17.64
N ASP A 86 9.83 1.66 -17.54
CA ASP A 86 9.62 2.87 -16.77
C ASP A 86 8.82 3.88 -17.60
N THR A 87 7.50 3.73 -17.61
CA THR A 87 6.58 4.61 -18.35
C THR A 87 6.47 6.01 -17.74
N HIS A 88 6.98 6.21 -16.53
CA HIS A 88 6.83 7.44 -15.75
C HIS A 88 8.13 8.25 -15.62
N GLY A 89 9.24 7.75 -16.18
CA GLY A 89 10.54 8.41 -16.15
C GLY A 89 11.13 8.56 -14.75
N TRP A 90 10.93 7.58 -13.87
CA TRP A 90 11.47 7.57 -12.51
C TRP A 90 12.94 7.16 -12.41
N LEU A 91 13.43 6.36 -13.36
CA LEU A 91 14.81 5.89 -13.38
C LEU A 91 15.72 6.94 -14.01
N THR A 92 16.79 7.27 -13.31
CA THR A 92 17.90 8.07 -13.85
C THR A 92 19.13 7.18 -13.97
N LYS A 93 19.74 7.14 -15.16
CA LYS A 93 21.00 6.44 -15.38
C LYS A 93 22.13 7.22 -14.70
N VAL A 94 22.94 6.53 -13.91
CA VAL A 94 24.16 7.04 -13.28
C VAL A 94 25.40 6.41 -13.89
#